data_AF-T0ZP18-F1
#
_entry.id   AF-T0ZP18-F1
#
_cell.length_a   1.000
_cell.length_b   1.000
_cell.length_c   1.000
_cell.angle_alpha   90.00
_cell.angle_beta   90.00
_cell.angle_gamma   90.00
#
_symmetry.space_group_name_H-M   'P 1'
#
loop_
_entity.id
_entity.type
_entity.pdbx_description
1 polymer ?
#
loop_
_entity_poly.entity_id
_entity_poly.type
_entity_poly.pdbx_seq_one_letter_code
_entity_poly.pdbx_strand_id
1 'polypeptide(L)'
;MRLFATGAMQWVMERALPEDVPIEAKMVARAIERAQHTVEQRNAETRKEVLKYDEVLNEQRKVIYARRLQVIDNEDLRESTETLLEQTVVSLVQNYCPGNFPEEWDVEGLLTDLSQYYPTRFEPDD
;
A
#
# COMPACT_ATOMS: atom_id res chain seq x y z
N MET A 1 36.42 0.29 -1.07
CA MET A 1 36.03 0.28 -2.51
C MET A 1 35.35 -1.01 -2.98
N ARG A 2 34.73 -1.83 -2.10
CA ARG A 2 34.19 -3.16 -2.49
C ARG A 2 33.04 -3.13 -3.51
N LEU A 3 32.29 -2.03 -3.60
CA LEU A 3 31.17 -1.85 -4.55
C LEU A 3 31.60 -1.25 -5.91
N PHE A 4 32.79 -0.64 -6.01
CA PHE A 4 33.27 0.10 -7.20
C PHE A 4 34.72 -0.20 -7.59
N ALA A 5 35.38 -1.13 -6.90
CA ALA A 5 36.61 -1.77 -7.34
C ALA A 5 36.27 -2.72 -8.49
N THR A 6 35.82 -2.17 -9.61
CA THR A 6 35.83 -2.89 -10.88
C THR A 6 37.30 -3.09 -11.27
N GLY A 7 37.65 -4.29 -11.71
CA GLY A 7 39.03 -4.83 -11.67
C GLY A 7 40.15 -3.94 -12.25
N ALA A 8 39.83 -2.98 -13.14
CA ALA A 8 40.80 -2.00 -13.64
C ALA A 8 41.34 -1.06 -12.55
N MET A 9 40.50 -0.63 -11.58
CA MET A 9 40.92 0.30 -10.54
C MET A 9 41.71 -0.39 -9.43
N GLN A 10 41.35 -1.64 -9.10
CA GLN A 10 42.10 -2.48 -8.16
C GLN A 10 43.49 -2.84 -8.71
N TRP A 11 43.58 -3.17 -10.00
CA TRP A 11 44.85 -3.47 -10.66
C TRP A 11 45.83 -2.27 -10.67
N VAL A 12 45.32 -1.05 -10.88
CA VAL A 12 46.14 0.17 -10.81
C VAL A 12 46.60 0.46 -9.38
N MET A 13 45.76 0.23 -8.37
CA MET A 13 46.14 0.45 -6.97
C MET A 13 47.14 -0.58 -6.46
N GLU A 14 47.00 -1.86 -6.83
CA GLU A 14 47.93 -2.93 -6.42
C GLU A 14 49.30 -2.83 -7.11
N ARG A 15 49.37 -2.26 -8.32
CA ARG A 15 50.58 -2.33 -9.17
C ARG A 15 51.34 -1.02 -9.31
N ALA A 16 50.74 0.13 -9.01
CA ALA A 16 51.32 1.45 -9.26
C ALA A 16 51.55 2.34 -8.01
N LEU A 17 51.18 1.87 -6.81
CA LEU A 17 51.25 2.67 -5.57
C LEU A 17 51.94 1.87 -4.44
N PRO A 18 53.02 2.40 -3.83
CA PRO A 18 53.59 1.84 -2.60
C PRO A 18 52.56 1.91 -1.46
N GLU A 19 52.44 0.85 -0.65
CA GLU A 19 51.39 0.72 0.39
C GLU A 19 51.41 1.85 1.44
N ASP A 20 52.57 2.49 1.66
CA ASP A 20 52.78 3.48 2.71
C ASP A 20 52.75 4.95 2.23
N VAL A 21 52.41 5.22 0.96
CA VAL A 21 52.39 6.58 0.41
C VAL A 21 50.95 7.06 0.15
N PRO A 22 50.56 8.25 0.65
CA PRO A 22 49.25 8.82 0.36
C PRO A 22 49.00 8.96 -1.14
N ILE A 23 47.81 8.53 -1.59
CA ILE A 23 47.41 8.59 -3.00
C ILE A 23 46.99 10.03 -3.36
N GLU A 24 47.89 10.83 -3.93
CA GLU A 24 47.60 12.21 -4.38
C GLU A 24 47.19 12.29 -5.87
N ALA A 25 46.40 11.33 -6.34
CA ALA A 25 45.90 11.35 -7.71
C ALA A 25 44.48 11.96 -7.78
N LYS A 26 44.34 13.13 -8.41
CA LYS A 26 43.02 13.78 -8.65
C LYS A 26 42.00 12.85 -9.31
N MET A 27 42.46 11.89 -10.13
CA MET A 27 41.60 10.88 -10.76
C MET A 27 41.00 9.89 -9.75
N VAL A 28 41.76 9.52 -8.71
CA VAL A 28 41.31 8.61 -7.65
C VAL A 28 40.33 9.32 -6.72
N ALA A 29 40.63 10.57 -6.34
CA ALA A 29 39.71 11.39 -5.53
C ALA A 29 38.34 11.53 -6.21
N ARG A 30 38.31 11.87 -7.51
CA ARG A 30 37.07 11.94 -8.32
C ARG A 30 36.35 10.60 -8.45
N ALA A 31 37.10 9.49 -8.48
CA ALA A 31 36.51 8.16 -8.53
C ALA A 31 35.81 7.78 -7.21
N ILE A 32 36.43 8.12 -6.08
CA ILE A 32 35.86 7.91 -4.74
C ILE A 32 34.59 8.77 -4.57
N GLU A 33 34.65 10.05 -4.95
CA GLU A 33 33.50 10.96 -4.93
C GLU A 33 32.32 10.41 -5.75
N ARG A 34 32.57 9.95 -6.99
CA ARG A 34 31.53 9.33 -7.82
C ARG A 34 30.95 8.07 -7.20
N ALA A 35 31.80 7.19 -6.66
CA ALA A 35 31.36 5.98 -5.98
C ALA A 35 30.45 6.31 -4.79
N GLN A 36 30.82 7.31 -3.99
CA GLN A 36 30.00 7.80 -2.88
C GLN A 36 28.65 8.32 -3.38
N HIS A 37 28.64 9.20 -4.39
CA HIS A 37 27.41 9.73 -4.97
C HIS A 37 26.48 8.61 -5.49
N THR A 38 27.03 7.56 -6.11
CA THR A 38 26.22 6.42 -6.56
C THR A 38 25.59 5.64 -5.39
N VAL A 39 26.32 5.44 -4.29
CA VAL A 39 25.75 4.80 -3.08
C VAL A 39 24.65 5.65 -2.47
N GLU A 40 24.89 6.95 -2.37
CA GLU A 40 23.91 7.91 -1.86
C GLU A 40 22.64 7.94 -2.72
N GLN A 41 22.80 7.98 -4.03
CA GLN A 41 21.69 7.91 -4.98
C GLN A 41 20.89 6.62 -4.84
N ARG A 42 21.56 5.46 -4.77
CA ARG A 42 20.90 4.16 -4.55
C ARG A 42 20.13 4.12 -3.23
N ASN A 43 20.72 4.66 -2.17
CA ASN A 43 20.05 4.73 -0.86
C ASN A 43 18.84 5.67 -0.89
N ALA A 44 18.94 6.81 -1.57
CA ALA A 44 17.84 7.75 -1.74
C ALA A 44 16.69 7.13 -2.54
N GLU A 45 16.99 6.41 -3.61
CA GLU A 45 16.01 5.68 -4.41
C GLU A 45 15.32 4.59 -3.60
N THR A 46 16.07 3.81 -2.82
CA THR A 46 15.51 2.79 -1.94
C THR A 46 14.55 3.41 -0.91
N ARG A 47 14.92 4.53 -0.29
CA ARG A 47 14.02 5.26 0.63
C ARG A 47 12.77 5.77 -0.06
N LYS A 48 12.90 6.27 -1.28
CA LYS A 48 11.77 6.76 -2.08
C LYS A 48 10.78 5.63 -2.36
N GLU A 49 11.26 4.45 -2.74
CA GLU A 49 10.38 3.30 -2.95
C GLU A 49 9.68 2.88 -1.66
N VAL A 50 10.40 2.77 -0.55
CA VAL A 50 9.78 2.48 0.76
C VAL A 50 8.71 3.51 1.11
N LEU A 51 8.98 4.80 0.90
CA LEU A 51 8.01 5.86 1.16
C LEU A 51 6.75 5.73 0.30
N LYS A 52 6.88 5.40 -1.00
CA LYS A 52 5.71 5.19 -1.88
C LYS A 52 4.80 4.07 -1.38
N TYR A 53 5.37 2.97 -0.91
CA TYR A 53 4.57 1.87 -0.34
C TYR A 53 3.93 2.28 0.98
N ASP A 54 4.63 3.05 1.82
CA ASP A 54 4.10 3.56 3.07
C ASP A 54 2.96 4.57 2.86
N GLU A 55 3.04 5.42 1.84
CA GLU A 55 2.01 6.42 1.53
C GLU A 55 0.62 5.77 1.38
N VAL A 56 0.52 4.63 0.69
CA VAL A 56 -0.75 3.90 0.52
C VAL A 56 -1.29 3.41 1.86
N LEU A 57 -0.45 2.76 2.68
CA LEU A 57 -0.86 2.24 3.98
C LEU A 57 -1.17 3.36 4.98
N ASN A 58 -0.47 4.48 4.87
CA ASN A 58 -0.67 5.66 5.69
C ASN A 58 -2.03 6.31 5.40
N GLU A 59 -2.42 6.46 4.14
CA GLU A 59 -3.74 6.97 3.78
C GLU A 59 -4.86 6.06 4.27
N GLN A 60 -4.72 4.73 4.11
CA GLN A 60 -5.68 3.78 4.67
C GLN A 60 -5.77 3.91 6.20
N ARG A 61 -4.63 4.04 6.88
CA ARG A 61 -4.57 4.18 8.33
C ARG A 61 -5.28 5.45 8.82
N LYS A 62 -5.10 6.58 8.13
CA LYS A 62 -5.79 7.84 8.47
C LYS A 62 -7.30 7.66 8.45
N VAL A 63 -7.84 7.02 7.40
CA VAL A 63 -9.29 6.77 7.28
C VAL A 63 -9.79 5.89 8.43
N ILE A 64 -9.12 4.78 8.70
CA ILE A 64 -9.52 3.86 9.79
C ILE A 64 -9.41 4.54 11.16
N TYR A 65 -8.34 5.29 11.41
CA TYR A 65 -8.14 5.95 12.69
C TYR A 65 -9.15 7.08 12.91
N ALA A 66 -9.50 7.83 11.87
CA ALA A 66 -10.58 8.79 11.93
C ALA A 66 -11.89 8.10 12.32
N ARG A 67 -12.30 7.03 11.61
CA ARG A 67 -13.54 6.29 11.92
C ARG A 67 -13.54 5.70 13.34
N ARG A 68 -12.41 5.18 13.80
CA ARG A 68 -12.27 4.67 15.18
C ARG A 68 -12.41 5.77 16.22
N LEU A 69 -11.86 6.95 15.94
CA LEU A 69 -11.96 8.09 16.83
C LEU A 69 -13.41 8.54 16.99
N GLN A 70 -14.20 8.57 15.91
CA GLN A 70 -15.64 8.88 15.98
C GLN A 70 -16.39 7.97 16.97
N VAL A 71 -16.04 6.67 16.99
CA VAL A 71 -16.62 5.70 17.92
C VAL A 71 -16.15 5.95 19.36
N ILE A 72 -14.85 6.20 19.55
CA ILE A 72 -14.26 6.45 20.89
C ILE A 72 -14.83 7.72 21.52
N ASP A 73 -15.05 8.75 20.71
CA ASP A 73 -15.55 10.05 21.14
C ASP A 73 -17.09 10.06 21.31
N ASN A 74 -17.75 8.91 21.10
CA ASN A 74 -19.21 8.74 21.18
C ASN A 74 -19.98 9.71 20.28
N GLU A 75 -19.50 9.94 19.06
CA GLU A 75 -20.26 10.65 18.04
C GLU A 75 -21.57 9.90 17.72
N ASP A 76 -22.61 10.63 17.33
CA ASP A 76 -23.83 9.99 16.82
C ASP A 76 -23.56 9.44 15.42
N LEU A 77 -23.46 8.12 15.32
CA LEU A 77 -23.18 7.41 14.07
C LEU A 77 -24.43 6.87 13.38
N ARG A 78 -25.62 7.13 13.93
CA ARG A 78 -26.87 6.49 13.48
C ARG A 78 -27.13 6.70 11.99
N GLU A 79 -27.12 7.94 11.52
CA GLU A 79 -27.35 8.28 10.10
C GLU A 79 -26.34 7.59 9.18
N SER A 80 -25.07 7.57 9.59
CA SER A 80 -24.01 6.91 8.81
C SER A 80 -24.19 5.39 8.73
N THR A 81 -24.67 4.77 9.81
CA THR A 81 -24.93 3.34 9.88
C THR A 81 -26.18 2.96 9.09
N GLU A 82 -27.26 3.76 9.17
CA GLU A 82 -28.47 3.57 8.38
C GLU A 82 -28.17 3.68 6.87
N THR A 83 -27.36 4.66 6.47
CA THR A 83 -26.89 4.81 5.08
C THR A 83 -26.09 3.60 4.60
N LEU A 84 -25.17 3.09 5.43
CA LEU A 84 -24.36 1.91 5.09
C LEU A 84 -25.23 0.66 4.94
N LEU A 85 -26.23 0.51 5.81
CA LEU A 85 -27.19 -0.59 5.74
C LEU A 85 -28.00 -0.51 4.44
N GLU A 86 -28.54 0.66 4.09
CA GLU A 86 -29.27 0.87 2.83
C GLU A 86 -28.43 0.49 1.61
N GLN A 87 -27.18 0.98 1.55
CA GLN A 87 -26.25 0.65 0.46
C GLN A 87 -25.97 -0.86 0.36
N THR A 88 -25.84 -1.52 1.52
CA THR A 88 -25.63 -2.98 1.58
C THR A 88 -26.85 -3.72 1.05
N VAL A 89 -28.06 -3.35 1.48
CA VAL A 89 -29.31 -3.97 1.01
C VAL A 89 -29.49 -3.76 -0.49
N VAL A 90 -29.25 -2.54 -1.00
CA VAL A 90 -29.31 -2.26 -2.45
C VAL A 90 -28.32 -3.13 -3.22
N SER A 91 -27.10 -3.29 -2.72
CA SER A 91 -26.08 -4.14 -3.36
C SER A 91 -26.50 -5.62 -3.36
N LEU A 92 -27.08 -6.11 -2.27
CA LEU A 92 -27.59 -7.47 -2.18
C LEU A 92 -28.73 -7.69 -3.20
N VAL A 93 -29.71 -6.78 -3.25
CA VAL A 93 -30.81 -6.87 -4.23
C VAL A 93 -30.26 -6.86 -5.66
N GLN A 94 -29.29 -6.02 -5.98
CA GLN A 94 -28.68 -6.00 -7.33
C GLN A 94 -27.96 -7.31 -7.68
N ASN A 95 -27.37 -7.98 -6.68
CA ASN A 95 -26.64 -9.23 -6.89
C ASN A 95 -27.59 -10.43 -7.06
N TYR A 96 -28.65 -10.53 -6.25
CA TYR A 96 -29.57 -11.67 -6.25
C TYR A 96 -30.78 -11.48 -7.17
N CYS A 97 -31.19 -10.24 -7.43
CA CYS A 97 -32.32 -9.91 -8.30
C CYS A 97 -31.86 -9.03 -9.47
N PRO A 98 -31.03 -9.55 -10.39
CA PRO A 98 -30.53 -8.76 -11.51
C PRO A 98 -31.65 -8.47 -12.53
N GLY A 99 -31.57 -7.30 -13.16
CA GLY A 99 -32.48 -6.95 -14.26
C GLY A 99 -33.96 -6.88 -13.86
N ASN A 100 -34.83 -7.11 -14.84
CA ASN A 100 -36.29 -6.99 -14.67
C ASN A 100 -37.02 -8.35 -14.83
N PHE A 101 -36.29 -9.44 -14.95
CA PHE A 101 -36.85 -10.78 -15.20
C PHE A 101 -36.92 -11.56 -13.89
N PRO A 102 -38.11 -11.78 -13.30
CA PRO A 102 -38.24 -12.46 -12.02
C PRO A 102 -37.74 -13.91 -12.05
N GLU A 103 -37.65 -14.53 -13.23
CA GLU A 103 -37.11 -15.89 -13.38
C GLU A 103 -35.60 -15.97 -13.11
N GLU A 104 -34.90 -14.84 -13.17
CA GLU A 104 -33.46 -14.73 -12.91
C GLU A 104 -33.17 -14.38 -11.44
N TRP A 105 -34.21 -14.14 -10.63
CA TRP A 105 -34.06 -13.72 -9.24
C TRP A 105 -33.88 -14.91 -8.31
N ASP A 106 -32.91 -14.81 -7.41
CA ASP A 106 -32.68 -15.74 -6.30
C ASP A 106 -33.13 -15.09 -4.98
N VAL A 107 -34.46 -15.04 -4.79
CA VAL A 107 -35.08 -14.43 -3.60
C VAL A 107 -34.75 -15.21 -2.32
N GLU A 108 -34.63 -16.54 -2.41
CA GLU A 108 -34.26 -17.38 -1.27
C GLU A 108 -32.82 -17.10 -0.81
N GLY A 109 -31.89 -16.98 -1.77
CA GLY A 109 -30.51 -16.56 -1.51
C GLY A 109 -30.43 -15.15 -0.92
N LEU A 110 -31.18 -14.20 -1.49
CA LEU A 110 -31.28 -12.83 -0.99
C LEU A 110 -31.71 -12.77 0.47
N LEU A 111 -32.82 -13.44 0.82
CA LEU A 111 -33.37 -13.43 2.17
C LEU A 111 -32.44 -14.11 3.17
N THR A 112 -31.80 -15.20 2.75
CA THR A 112 -30.79 -15.89 3.57
C THR A 112 -29.61 -14.98 3.90
N ASP A 113 -29.07 -14.26 2.91
CA ASP A 113 -27.93 -13.35 3.11
C ASP A 113 -28.34 -12.10 3.90
N LEU A 114 -29.49 -11.51 3.57
CA LEU A 114 -30.04 -10.34 4.27
C LEU A 114 -30.25 -10.61 5.78
N SER A 115 -30.64 -11.82 6.14
CA SER A 115 -30.85 -12.22 7.55
C SER A 115 -29.59 -12.11 8.42
N GLN A 116 -28.39 -12.10 7.82
CA GLN A 116 -27.12 -11.92 8.53
C GLN A 116 -26.91 -10.47 8.97
N TYR A 117 -27.49 -9.51 8.26
CA TYR A 117 -27.32 -8.08 8.50
C TYR A 117 -28.48 -7.45 9.25
N TYR A 118 -29.71 -7.92 9.01
CA TYR A 118 -30.93 -7.38 9.57
C TYR A 118 -31.95 -8.51 9.84
N PRO A 119 -32.67 -8.49 10.99
CA PRO A 119 -33.72 -9.47 11.28
C PRO A 119 -34.94 -9.24 10.38
N THR A 120 -34.82 -9.70 9.14
CA THR A 120 -35.89 -9.67 8.16
C THR A 120 -37.04 -10.61 8.56
N ARG A 121 -38.26 -10.21 8.22
CA ARG A 121 -39.48 -11.04 8.39
C ARG A 121 -40.11 -11.38 7.04
N PHE A 122 -39.45 -11.03 5.94
CA PHE A 122 -39.91 -11.33 4.59
C PHE A 122 -39.74 -12.82 4.30
N GLU A 123 -40.77 -13.41 3.71
CA GLU A 123 -40.77 -14.76 3.16
C GLU A 123 -40.54 -14.69 1.63
N PRO A 124 -40.02 -15.75 0.98
CA PRO A 124 -39.75 -15.73 -0.47
C PRO A 124 -40.98 -15.44 -1.34
N ASP A 125 -42.18 -15.67 -0.79
CA ASP A 125 -43.46 -15.50 -1.47
C ASP A 125 -44.14 -14.13 -1.18
N ASP A 126 -43.54 -13.27 -0.34
CA ASP A 126 -44.02 -11.90 -0.04
C ASP A 126 -43.81 -10.93 -1.21
#